data_AF-I3CF21-F1
#
_entry.id   AF-I3CF21-F1
#
_cell.length_a   1.000
_cell.length_b   1.000
_cell.length_c   1.000
_cell.angle_alpha   90.00
_cell.angle_beta   90.00
_cell.angle_gamma   90.00
#
_symmetry.space_group_name_H-M   'P 1'
#
loop_
_entity.id
_entity.type
_entity.pdbx_description
1 polymer ?
#
loop_
_entity_poly.entity_id
_entity_poly.type
_entity_poly.pdbx_seq_one_letter_code
_entity_poly.pdbx_strand_id
1 'polypeptide(L)'
;MSKEIDRISSDIACLNTNTFPATLVSTTGSHCEVWQSFRTYIENGEKITLNFVVKRHYQACEFHEVRNLCRDYRILKEELTDIIPSAMFIQTLIDGKSNLIVMAETNTPWFNLANPINETEAIPTLRHSPKALMQLQRFLTAAKKWHEEKGWVIDLYGLDNLILNRNSEVRYIDSFSVFFYEDMLKYISGDDSLKDKIDISLTRRSYLEYIYREATK
;
A
#
# COMPACT_ATOMS: atom_id res chain seq x y z
N MET A 1 -4.27 32.87 0.39
CA MET A 1 -5.40 32.19 -0.27
C MET A 1 -5.05 30.71 -0.35
N SER A 2 -5.54 29.90 0.60
CA SER A 2 -5.41 28.43 0.54
C SER A 2 -6.26 27.93 -0.62
N LYS A 3 -5.67 27.23 -1.58
CA LYS A 3 -6.43 26.58 -2.66
C LYS A 3 -7.36 25.55 -2.02
N GLU A 4 -8.57 25.39 -2.55
CA GLU A 4 -9.56 24.36 -2.14
C GLU A 4 -9.03 22.91 -2.16
N ILE A 5 -7.79 22.69 -2.61
CA ILE A 5 -7.11 21.41 -2.78
C ILE A 5 -6.44 20.92 -1.46
N ASP A 6 -6.40 21.76 -0.42
CA ASP A 6 -5.74 21.48 0.87
C ASP A 6 -6.69 21.01 1.99
N ARG A 7 -7.80 20.33 1.63
CA ARG A 7 -8.73 19.75 2.62
C ARG A 7 -9.30 18.42 2.16
N ILE A 8 -9.69 17.61 3.14
CA ILE A 8 -10.53 16.43 2.92
C ILE A 8 -11.96 16.93 2.69
N SER A 9 -12.55 16.59 1.55
CA SER A 9 -13.88 17.06 1.14
C SER A 9 -15.03 16.37 1.87
N SER A 10 -14.83 15.12 2.29
CA SER A 10 -15.81 14.34 3.06
C SER A 10 -15.84 14.70 4.53
N ASP A 11 -17.01 14.55 5.15
CA ASP A 11 -17.17 14.59 6.60
C ASP A 11 -16.77 13.24 7.19
N ILE A 12 -15.71 13.23 8.01
CA ILE A 12 -15.20 12.02 8.64
C ILE A 12 -15.40 12.20 10.15
N ALA A 13 -16.32 11.43 10.76
CA ALA A 13 -16.78 11.68 12.12
C ALA A 13 -15.67 11.71 13.20
N CYS A 14 -14.55 11.01 12.95
CA CYS A 14 -13.42 10.97 13.88
C CYS A 14 -12.32 12.01 13.56
N LEU A 15 -12.51 12.88 12.57
CA LEU A 15 -11.54 13.91 12.16
C LEU A 15 -12.27 15.25 11.97
N ASN A 16 -11.74 16.32 12.56
CA ASN A 16 -12.24 17.67 12.26
C ASN A 16 -11.67 18.15 10.91
N THR A 17 -12.28 17.72 9.81
CA THR A 17 -11.80 17.96 8.44
C THR A 17 -11.71 19.43 8.06
N ASN A 18 -12.48 20.30 8.73
CA ASN A 18 -12.44 21.75 8.52
C ASN A 18 -11.12 22.41 8.93
N THR A 19 -10.47 21.87 9.96
CA THR A 19 -9.21 22.39 10.50
C THR A 19 -8.04 21.44 10.30
N PHE A 20 -8.29 20.29 9.68
CA PHE A 20 -7.28 19.26 9.47
C PHE A 20 -6.42 19.60 8.24
N PRO A 21 -5.11 19.86 8.41
CA PRO A 21 -4.25 20.16 7.27
C PRO A 21 -4.05 18.90 6.45
N ALA A 22 -4.47 18.91 5.18
CA ALA A 22 -4.38 17.73 4.32
C ALA A 22 -4.27 18.12 2.86
N THR A 23 -3.20 17.72 2.18
CA THR A 23 -3.07 17.92 0.74
C THR A 23 -3.44 16.63 0.03
N LEU A 24 -4.37 16.69 -0.92
CA LEU A 24 -4.73 15.52 -1.74
C LEU A 24 -3.52 15.12 -2.61
N VAL A 25 -3.05 13.88 -2.44
CA VAL A 25 -1.86 13.37 -3.14
C VAL A 25 -2.17 12.27 -4.14
N SER A 26 -3.32 11.58 -4.00
CA SER A 26 -3.78 10.64 -5.02
C SER A 26 -5.28 10.42 -4.95
N THR A 27 -5.93 10.45 -6.12
CA THR A 27 -7.30 9.97 -6.37
C THR A 27 -7.33 8.79 -7.35
N THR A 28 -6.17 8.37 -7.85
CA THR A 28 -6.04 7.40 -8.95
C THR A 28 -5.93 5.95 -8.47
N GLY A 29 -5.89 5.71 -7.16
CA GLY A 29 -5.95 4.36 -6.61
C GLY A 29 -7.29 3.69 -6.89
N SER A 30 -7.31 2.37 -7.11
CA SER A 30 -8.55 1.62 -7.39
C SER A 30 -9.53 1.55 -6.21
N HIS A 31 -9.05 1.79 -4.98
CA HIS A 31 -9.79 1.53 -3.74
C HIS A 31 -9.89 2.73 -2.80
N CYS A 32 -9.08 3.77 -2.98
CA CYS A 32 -9.05 4.88 -2.04
C CYS A 32 -8.62 6.24 -2.62
N GLU A 33 -9.04 7.28 -1.90
CA GLU A 33 -8.43 8.61 -1.95
C GLU A 33 -7.35 8.70 -0.88
N VAL A 34 -6.25 9.40 -1.19
CA VAL A 34 -5.11 9.56 -0.30
C VAL A 34 -4.78 11.03 -0.12
N TRP A 35 -4.76 11.47 1.13
CA TRP A 35 -4.29 12.79 1.52
C TRP A 35 -3.03 12.67 2.36
N GLN A 36 -2.05 13.53 2.11
CA GLN A 36 -0.89 13.69 2.95
C GLN A 36 -1.17 14.75 4.02
N SER A 37 -0.80 14.45 5.26
CA SER A 37 -0.94 15.35 6.39
C SER A 37 0.31 15.30 7.28
N PHE A 38 0.39 16.24 8.19
CA PHE A 38 1.44 16.26 9.21
C PHE A 38 0.87 16.74 10.54
N ARG A 39 1.47 16.28 11.63
CA ARG A 39 1.19 16.77 12.98
C ARG A 39 2.50 17.00 13.71
N THR A 40 2.63 18.16 14.33
CA THR A 40 3.74 18.43 15.23
C THR A 40 3.28 18.30 16.68
N TYR A 41 4.08 17.63 17.50
CA TYR A 41 3.89 17.55 18.94
C TYR A 41 5.23 17.69 19.67
N ILE A 42 5.20 17.88 20.99
CA ILE A 42 6.40 17.98 21.83
C ILE A 42 6.53 16.69 22.62
N GLU A 43 7.70 16.04 22.54
CA GLU A 43 8.03 14.83 23.28
C GLU A 43 9.43 15.02 23.89
N ASN A 44 9.56 14.81 25.21
CA ASN A 44 10.81 15.02 25.95
C ASN A 44 11.47 16.40 25.73
N GLY A 45 10.65 17.44 25.49
CA GLY A 45 11.12 18.80 25.21
C GLY A 45 11.55 19.05 23.76
N GLU A 46 11.54 18.02 22.91
CA GLU A 46 11.84 18.14 21.48
C GLU A 46 10.56 18.23 20.65
N LYS A 47 10.61 19.07 19.60
CA LYS A 47 9.51 19.23 18.65
C LYS A 47 9.60 18.13 17.59
N ILE A 48 8.70 17.16 17.64
CA ILE A 48 8.62 16.05 16.69
C ILE A 48 7.52 16.31 15.66
N THR A 49 7.86 16.12 14.38
CA THR A 49 6.88 16.23 13.28
C THR A 49 6.61 14.85 12.70
N LEU A 50 5.36 14.40 12.80
CA LEU A 50 4.86 13.19 12.18
C LEU A 50 4.30 13.52 10.81
N ASN A 51 4.81 12.85 9.78
CA ASN A 51 4.23 12.88 8.44
C ASN A 51 3.49 11.57 8.21
N PHE A 52 2.24 11.66 7.76
CA PHE A 52 1.43 10.49 7.52
C PHE A 52 0.47 10.74 6.36
N VAL A 53 -0.09 9.65 5.84
CA VAL A 53 -1.18 9.69 4.87
C VAL A 53 -2.47 9.24 5.53
N VAL A 54 -3.57 9.87 5.13
CA VAL A 54 -4.94 9.43 5.42
C VAL A 54 -5.46 8.83 4.13
N LYS A 55 -5.87 7.57 4.17
CA LYS A 55 -6.49 6.87 3.05
C LYS A 55 -7.94 6.60 3.38
N ARG A 56 -8.86 7.04 2.52
CA ARG A 56 -10.29 6.77 2.64
C ARG A 56 -10.69 5.69 1.66
N HIS A 57 -11.32 4.63 2.15
CA HIS A 57 -11.89 3.61 1.26
C HIS A 57 -13.10 4.18 0.49
N TYR A 58 -13.13 4.00 -0.84
CA TYR A 58 -14.19 4.55 -1.69
C TYR A 58 -15.56 3.98 -1.38
N GLN A 59 -15.63 2.66 -1.20
CA GLN A 59 -16.87 1.96 -0.91
C GLN A 59 -17.11 1.97 0.59
N ALA A 60 -18.37 2.16 0.99
CA ALA A 60 -18.76 1.96 2.37
C ALA A 60 -18.39 0.54 2.81
N CYS A 61 -17.87 0.41 4.04
CA CYS A 61 -17.41 -0.86 4.58
C CYS A 61 -18.12 -1.14 5.89
N GLU A 62 -18.74 -2.32 5.96
CA GLU A 62 -19.31 -2.85 7.17
C GLU A 62 -18.23 -3.48 8.06
N PHE A 63 -18.57 -3.68 9.33
CA PHE A 63 -17.62 -4.16 10.34
C PHE A 63 -16.87 -5.45 9.96
N HIS A 64 -17.55 -6.38 9.28
CA HIS A 64 -16.95 -7.65 8.88
C HIS A 64 -15.93 -7.46 7.74
N GLU A 65 -16.16 -6.53 6.81
CA GLU A 65 -15.24 -6.19 5.72
C GLU A 65 -14.00 -5.50 6.28
N VAL A 66 -14.18 -4.56 7.22
CA VAL A 66 -13.07 -3.90 7.93
C VAL A 66 -12.23 -4.95 8.66
N ARG A 67 -12.86 -5.92 9.33
CA ARG A 67 -12.13 -7.00 10.01
C ARG A 67 -11.28 -7.83 9.04
N ASN A 68 -11.79 -8.12 7.84
CA ASN A 68 -11.04 -8.85 6.82
C ASN A 68 -9.83 -8.03 6.33
N LEU A 69 -10.04 -6.76 5.99
CA LEU A 69 -8.96 -5.85 5.57
C LEU A 69 -7.86 -5.73 6.64
N CYS A 70 -8.24 -5.55 7.91
CA CYS A 70 -7.29 -5.50 9.03
C CYS A 70 -6.52 -6.82 9.20
N ARG A 71 -7.20 -7.96 9.03
CA ARG A 71 -6.56 -9.28 9.11
C ARG A 71 -5.52 -9.45 8.02
N ASP A 72 -5.87 -9.11 6.78
CA ASP A 72 -4.99 -9.30 5.64
C ASP A 72 -3.77 -8.37 5.73
N TYR A 73 -3.97 -7.12 6.15
CA TYR A 73 -2.86 -6.20 6.44
C TYR A 73 -1.94 -6.72 7.55
N ARG A 74 -2.51 -7.29 8.61
CA ARG A 74 -1.73 -7.86 9.71
C ARG A 74 -0.90 -9.05 9.25
N ILE A 75 -1.44 -9.92 8.39
CA ILE A 75 -0.70 -11.03 7.79
C ILE A 75 0.51 -10.51 6.99
N LEU A 76 0.31 -9.45 6.18
CA LEU A 76 1.44 -8.80 5.49
C LEU A 76 2.47 -8.28 6.49
N LYS A 77 2.03 -7.54 7.52
CA LYS A 77 2.93 -6.90 8.48
C LYS A 77 3.73 -7.91 9.30
N GLU A 78 3.11 -9.02 9.69
CA GLU A 78 3.76 -10.11 10.43
C GLU A 78 4.86 -10.78 9.58
N GLU A 79 4.58 -11.05 8.30
CA GLU A 79 5.52 -11.78 7.42
C GLU A 79 6.60 -10.88 6.80
N LEU A 80 6.25 -9.64 6.42
CA LEU A 80 7.10 -8.74 5.65
C LEU A 80 7.71 -7.61 6.49
N THR A 81 7.32 -7.50 7.76
CA THR A 81 7.92 -6.67 8.81
C THR A 81 8.08 -5.19 8.42
N ASP A 82 9.30 -4.78 8.13
CA ASP A 82 9.70 -3.41 7.79
C ASP A 82 9.45 -3.08 6.32
N ILE A 83 9.05 -4.02 5.46
CA ILE A 83 8.58 -3.67 4.10
C ILE A 83 7.21 -3.00 4.15
N ILE A 84 6.38 -3.38 5.14
CA ILE A 84 5.03 -2.83 5.31
C ILE A 84 5.12 -1.63 6.26
N PRO A 85 4.68 -0.43 5.86
CA PRO A 85 4.64 0.73 6.76
C PRO A 85 3.78 0.47 8.01
N SER A 86 3.95 1.24 9.07
CA SER A 86 2.97 1.21 10.17
C SER A 86 1.66 1.84 9.71
N ALA A 87 0.53 1.22 10.02
CA ALA A 87 -0.78 1.75 9.70
C ALA A 87 -1.80 1.49 10.81
N MET A 88 -2.73 2.42 10.98
CA MET A 88 -3.86 2.35 11.89
C MET A 88 -5.15 2.36 11.08
N PHE A 89 -5.98 1.33 11.30
CA PHE A 89 -7.28 1.18 10.68
C PHE A 89 -8.35 1.71 11.63
N ILE A 90 -9.14 2.68 11.17
CA ILE A 90 -10.14 3.37 11.98
C ILE A 90 -11.49 3.23 11.29
N GLN A 91 -12.35 2.37 11.84
CA GLN A 91 -13.74 2.33 11.43
C GLN A 91 -14.45 3.58 11.96
N THR A 92 -15.16 4.28 11.08
CA THR A 92 -15.79 5.56 11.39
C THR A 92 -17.00 5.79 10.49
N LEU A 93 -17.70 6.90 10.69
CA LEU A 93 -18.71 7.36 9.75
C LEU A 93 -18.07 8.34 8.77
N ILE A 94 -18.31 8.12 7.48
CA ILE A 94 -17.92 9.04 6.41
C ILE A 94 -19.17 9.43 5.65
N ASP A 95 -19.47 10.73 5.62
CA ASP A 95 -20.70 11.28 5.04
C ASP A 95 -21.96 10.56 5.60
N GLY A 96 -21.94 10.25 6.90
CA GLY A 96 -23.02 9.56 7.62
C GLY A 96 -23.09 8.03 7.45
N LYS A 97 -22.20 7.40 6.68
CA LYS A 97 -22.20 5.95 6.42
C LYS A 97 -21.01 5.24 7.06
N SER A 98 -21.21 3.99 7.51
CA SER A 98 -20.11 3.18 8.04
C SER A 98 -19.04 2.97 6.97
N ASN A 99 -17.81 3.30 7.31
CA ASN A 99 -16.68 3.17 6.41
C ASN A 99 -15.36 3.11 7.21
N LEU A 100 -14.24 3.13 6.50
CA LEU A 100 -12.91 2.93 7.00
C LEU A 100 -11.98 4.03 6.49
N ILE A 101 -11.19 4.58 7.40
CA ILE A 101 -9.97 5.30 7.05
C ILE A 101 -8.74 4.53 7.55
N VAL A 102 -7.63 4.66 6.83
CA VAL A 102 -6.34 4.17 7.25
C VAL A 102 -5.38 5.34 7.38
N MET A 103 -4.77 5.49 8.55
CA MET A 103 -3.65 6.41 8.76
C MET A 103 -2.35 5.62 8.68
N ALA A 104 -1.45 5.96 7.77
CA ALA A 104 -0.20 5.23 7.55
C ALA A 104 1.00 6.17 7.48
N GLU A 105 2.19 5.67 7.81
CA GLU A 105 3.44 6.41 7.63
C GLU A 105 3.62 6.83 6.16
N THR A 106 4.00 8.10 5.94
CA THR A 106 4.32 8.56 4.60
C THR A 106 5.61 7.89 4.12
N ASN A 107 5.58 7.43 2.87
CA ASN A 107 6.78 6.98 2.17
C ASN A 107 6.97 7.89 0.96
N THR A 108 8.21 8.34 0.74
CA THR A 108 8.58 9.11 -0.45
C THR A 108 9.08 8.14 -1.52
N PRO A 109 8.27 7.82 -2.54
CA PRO A 109 8.68 6.90 -3.59
C PRO A 109 9.89 7.46 -4.34
N TRP A 110 10.81 6.58 -4.70
CA TRP A 110 11.80 6.87 -5.73
C TRP A 110 11.31 6.30 -7.06
N PHE A 111 11.03 5.00 -7.13
CA PHE A 111 10.39 4.37 -8.28
C PHE A 111 9.64 3.08 -7.89
N ASN A 112 8.65 2.68 -8.70
CA ASN A 112 7.98 1.38 -8.57
C ASN A 112 8.93 0.26 -9.02
N LEU A 113 9.24 -0.65 -8.10
CA LEU A 113 10.14 -1.77 -8.32
C LEU A 113 9.52 -2.85 -9.21
N ALA A 114 8.18 -2.98 -9.20
CA ALA A 114 7.42 -3.93 -10.00
C ALA A 114 7.13 -3.43 -11.43
N ASN A 115 7.59 -2.24 -11.81
CA ASN A 115 7.43 -1.71 -13.16
C ASN A 115 8.70 -1.95 -14.01
N PRO A 116 8.60 -2.73 -15.12
CA PRO A 116 9.73 -3.00 -16.00
C PRO A 116 10.43 -1.78 -16.59
N ILE A 117 9.75 -0.63 -16.69
CA ILE A 117 10.38 0.59 -17.21
C ILE A 117 11.55 1.07 -16.33
N ASN A 118 11.57 0.68 -15.05
CA ASN A 118 12.59 1.07 -14.09
C ASN A 118 13.75 0.07 -14.00
N GLU A 119 13.80 -0.97 -14.85
CA GLU A 119 14.80 -2.04 -14.78
C GLU A 119 16.25 -1.51 -14.73
N THR A 120 16.56 -0.55 -15.61
CA THR A 120 17.90 0.03 -15.77
C THR A 120 18.39 0.77 -14.53
N GLU A 121 17.47 1.29 -13.72
CA GLU A 121 17.77 1.95 -12.44
C GLU A 121 17.66 0.96 -11.26
N ALA A 122 16.70 0.04 -11.30
CA ALA A 122 16.40 -0.91 -10.24
C ALA A 122 17.56 -1.88 -9.99
N ILE A 123 18.08 -2.54 -11.04
CA ILE A 123 19.12 -3.58 -10.87
C ILE A 123 20.40 -3.00 -10.26
N PRO A 124 20.99 -1.90 -10.78
CA PRO A 124 22.16 -1.30 -10.15
C PRO A 124 21.89 -0.85 -8.72
N THR A 125 20.73 -0.27 -8.44
CA THR A 125 20.41 0.21 -7.09
C THR A 125 20.32 -0.93 -6.08
N LEU A 126 19.67 -2.04 -6.47
CA LEU A 126 19.60 -3.25 -5.65
C LEU A 126 20.99 -3.83 -5.39
N ARG A 127 21.88 -3.90 -6.40
CA ARG A 127 23.27 -4.37 -6.23
C ARG A 127 24.04 -3.60 -5.16
N HIS A 128 23.81 -2.29 -5.05
CA HIS A 128 24.48 -1.44 -4.08
C HIS A 128 23.79 -1.39 -2.71
N SER A 129 22.64 -2.06 -2.54
CA SER A 129 21.87 -2.07 -1.28
C SER A 129 21.59 -3.50 -0.81
N PRO A 130 22.47 -4.08 0.03
CA PRO A 130 22.25 -5.39 0.63
C PRO A 130 20.93 -5.48 1.41
N LYS A 131 20.52 -4.37 2.05
CA LYS A 131 19.24 -4.27 2.76
C LYS A 131 18.07 -4.41 1.81
N ALA A 132 18.06 -3.68 0.68
CA ALA A 132 16.98 -3.77 -0.30
C ALA A 132 16.89 -5.16 -0.93
N LEU A 133 18.03 -5.79 -1.22
CA LEU A 133 18.08 -7.17 -1.73
C LEU A 133 17.45 -8.17 -0.75
N MET A 134 17.81 -8.09 0.54
CA MET A 134 17.23 -8.95 1.57
C MET A 134 15.72 -8.72 1.72
N GLN A 135 15.27 -7.46 1.69
CA GLN A 135 13.85 -7.12 1.74
C GLN A 135 13.10 -7.66 0.50
N LEU A 136 13.66 -7.50 -0.70
CA LEU A 136 13.07 -8.04 -1.93
C LEU A 136 13.00 -9.58 -1.90
N GLN A 137 14.06 -10.24 -1.43
CA GLN A 137 14.07 -11.70 -1.27
C GLN A 137 12.95 -12.17 -0.32
N ARG A 138 12.79 -11.50 0.83
CA ARG A 138 11.71 -11.81 1.79
C ARG A 138 10.34 -11.59 1.16
N PHE A 139 10.16 -10.48 0.44
CA PHE A 139 8.94 -10.20 -0.30
C PHE A 139 8.59 -11.32 -1.29
N LEU A 140 9.53 -11.70 -2.15
CA LEU A 140 9.34 -12.75 -3.15
C LEU A 140 9.05 -14.11 -2.52
N THR A 141 9.74 -14.45 -1.44
CA THR A 141 9.56 -15.72 -0.71
C THR A 141 8.17 -15.80 -0.12
N ALA A 142 7.69 -14.75 0.57
CA ALA A 142 6.36 -14.69 1.13
C ALA A 142 5.27 -14.72 0.05
N ALA A 143 5.43 -13.92 -1.02
CA ALA A 143 4.49 -13.86 -2.14
C ALA A 143 4.32 -15.22 -2.82
N LYS A 144 5.44 -15.92 -3.06
CA LYS A 144 5.42 -17.28 -3.61
C LYS A 144 4.71 -18.25 -2.67
N LYS A 145 5.05 -18.23 -1.37
CA LYS A 145 4.43 -19.10 -0.36
C LYS A 145 2.92 -18.91 -0.26
N TRP A 146 2.44 -17.67 -0.21
CA TRP A 146 1.00 -17.38 -0.18
C TRP A 146 0.28 -17.88 -1.42
N HIS A 147 0.90 -17.75 -2.60
CA HIS A 147 0.32 -18.25 -3.84
C HIS A 147 0.24 -19.78 -3.85
N GLU A 148 1.35 -20.46 -3.55
CA GLU A 148 1.43 -21.92 -3.62
C GLU A 148 0.61 -22.63 -2.54
N GLU A 149 0.60 -22.12 -1.30
CA GLU A 149 -0.09 -22.78 -0.18
C GLU A 149 -1.57 -22.41 -0.08
N LYS A 150 -1.95 -21.20 -0.52
CA LYS A 150 -3.29 -20.64 -0.26
C LYS A 150 -4.03 -20.14 -1.49
N GLY A 151 -3.38 -20.03 -2.65
CA GLY A 151 -3.95 -19.37 -3.83
C GLY A 151 -4.12 -17.86 -3.66
N TRP A 152 -3.36 -17.24 -2.74
CA TRP A 152 -3.41 -15.81 -2.47
C TRP A 152 -2.32 -15.10 -3.26
N VAL A 153 -2.71 -14.14 -4.09
CA VAL A 153 -1.80 -13.37 -4.94
C VAL A 153 -1.71 -11.96 -4.39
N ILE A 154 -0.54 -11.54 -3.93
CA ILE A 154 -0.36 -10.17 -3.43
C ILE A 154 -0.60 -9.15 -4.57
N ASP A 155 -1.31 -8.06 -4.27
CA ASP A 155 -1.66 -7.05 -5.27
C ASP A 155 -0.42 -6.28 -5.73
N LEU A 156 0.05 -6.64 -6.92
CA LEU A 156 1.07 -5.92 -7.68
C LEU A 156 0.47 -5.23 -8.91
N TYR A 157 -0.85 -5.23 -9.10
CA TYR A 157 -1.52 -4.58 -10.22
C TYR A 157 -1.44 -3.05 -10.11
N GLY A 158 -1.56 -2.51 -8.89
CA GLY A 158 -1.38 -1.08 -8.62
C GLY A 158 -0.01 -0.55 -9.08
N LEU A 159 0.00 0.62 -9.72
CA LEU A 159 1.20 1.19 -10.35
C LEU A 159 2.29 1.64 -9.37
N ASP A 160 2.02 1.69 -8.06
CA ASP A 160 3.00 2.12 -7.05
C ASP A 160 2.92 1.27 -5.76
N ASN A 161 2.42 0.04 -5.84
CA ASN A 161 2.21 -0.78 -4.65
C ASN A 161 3.52 -1.24 -4.01
N LEU A 162 4.54 -1.55 -4.81
CA LEU A 162 5.87 -1.97 -4.34
C LEU A 162 6.95 -1.02 -4.86
N ILE A 163 7.45 -0.15 -4.00
CA ILE A 163 8.41 0.88 -4.36
C ILE A 163 9.78 0.61 -3.75
N LEU A 164 10.80 1.20 -4.36
CA LEU A 164 12.00 1.57 -3.63
C LEU A 164 11.81 3.02 -3.16
N ASN A 165 12.03 3.29 -1.87
CA ASN A 165 11.98 4.65 -1.35
C ASN A 165 13.34 5.36 -1.50
N ARG A 166 13.39 6.67 -1.22
CA ARG A 166 14.64 7.45 -1.28
C ARG A 166 15.75 7.01 -0.32
N ASN A 167 15.41 6.19 0.68
CA ASN A 167 16.37 5.60 1.61
C ASN A 167 16.87 4.22 1.12
N SER A 168 16.59 3.85 -0.13
CA SER A 168 16.93 2.54 -0.72
C SER A 168 16.34 1.35 0.05
N GLU A 169 15.10 1.50 0.51
CA GLU A 169 14.34 0.43 1.17
C GLU A 169 13.15 0.03 0.31
N VAL A 170 12.88 -1.27 0.24
CA VAL A 170 11.70 -1.83 -0.41
C VAL A 170 10.50 -1.59 0.49
N ARG A 171 9.46 -0.94 -0.03
CA ARG A 171 8.23 -0.64 0.72
C ARG A 171 7.01 -1.06 -0.08
N TYR A 172 6.12 -1.83 0.54
CA TYR A 172 4.80 -2.12 0.00
C TYR A 172 3.80 -1.18 0.64
N ILE A 173 3.27 -0.23 -0.13
CA ILE A 173 2.56 0.93 0.42
C ILE A 173 1.04 0.84 0.33
N ASP A 174 0.47 -0.23 -0.24
CA ASP A 174 -0.99 -0.40 -0.23
C ASP A 174 -1.49 -0.88 1.14
N SER A 175 -2.74 -0.55 1.47
CA SER A 175 -3.38 -0.88 2.74
C SER A 175 -4.76 -1.51 2.57
N PHE A 176 -5.35 -1.48 1.37
CA PHE A 176 -6.65 -2.05 1.08
C PHE A 176 -6.52 -3.16 0.04
N SER A 177 -7.34 -4.22 0.17
CA SER A 177 -7.44 -5.29 -0.84
C SER A 177 -6.09 -5.83 -1.31
N VAL A 178 -5.16 -6.01 -0.37
CA VAL A 178 -3.74 -6.31 -0.64
C VAL A 178 -3.49 -7.72 -1.20
N PHE A 179 -4.52 -8.56 -1.24
CA PHE A 179 -4.51 -9.88 -1.88
C PHE A 179 -5.67 -10.00 -2.86
N PHE A 180 -5.40 -10.66 -3.98
CA PHE A 180 -6.39 -11.31 -4.83
C PHE A 180 -6.47 -12.79 -4.46
N TYR A 181 -7.69 -13.33 -4.41
CA TYR A 181 -7.96 -14.71 -4.01
C TYR A 181 -8.40 -15.51 -5.24
N GLU A 182 -7.58 -16.45 -5.70
CA GLU A 182 -7.85 -17.20 -6.94
C GLU A 182 -9.12 -18.05 -6.87
N ASP A 183 -9.49 -18.54 -5.68
CA ASP A 183 -10.71 -19.31 -5.46
C ASP A 183 -11.98 -18.49 -5.75
N MET A 184 -11.92 -17.16 -5.64
CA MET A 184 -13.02 -16.25 -5.97
C MET A 184 -13.38 -16.26 -7.46
N LEU A 185 -12.44 -16.62 -8.35
CA LEU A 185 -12.69 -16.74 -9.80
C LEU A 185 -13.78 -17.77 -10.13
N LYS A 186 -14.03 -18.74 -9.24
CA LYS A 186 -15.08 -19.75 -9.42
C LYS A 186 -16.48 -19.19 -9.19
N TYR A 187 -16.59 -18.08 -8.49
CA TYR A 187 -17.87 -17.48 -8.07
C TYR A 187 -18.21 -16.21 -8.85
N ILE A 188 -17.23 -15.59 -9.51
CA ILE A 188 -17.42 -14.41 -10.35
C ILE A 188 -17.57 -14.89 -11.79
N SER A 189 -18.77 -14.75 -12.36
CA SER A 189 -19.04 -15.10 -13.76
C SER A 189 -19.18 -13.84 -14.61
N GLY A 190 -18.45 -13.77 -15.72
CA GLY A 190 -18.61 -12.72 -16.74
C GLY A 190 -17.82 -11.41 -16.54
N ASP A 191 -16.99 -11.31 -15.50
CA ASP A 191 -16.06 -10.18 -15.30
C ASP A 191 -14.62 -10.70 -15.18
N ASP A 192 -13.84 -10.56 -16.26
CA ASP A 192 -12.44 -10.97 -16.33
C ASP A 192 -11.51 -10.04 -15.52
N SER A 193 -12.02 -8.96 -14.91
CA SER A 193 -11.20 -7.97 -14.21
C SER A 193 -10.36 -8.57 -13.08
N LEU A 194 -10.91 -9.51 -12.30
CA LEU A 194 -10.14 -10.17 -11.23
C LEU A 194 -9.02 -11.04 -11.81
N LYS A 195 -9.31 -11.76 -12.89
CA LYS A 195 -8.34 -12.63 -13.55
C LYS A 195 -7.18 -11.81 -14.13
N ASP A 196 -7.49 -10.71 -14.81
CA ASP A 196 -6.49 -9.80 -15.37
C ASP A 196 -5.57 -9.22 -14.28
N LYS A 197 -6.14 -8.82 -13.13
CA LYS A 197 -5.37 -8.32 -11.98
C LYS A 197 -4.44 -9.39 -11.40
N ILE A 198 -4.91 -10.64 -11.31
CA ILE A 198 -4.09 -11.78 -10.88
C ILE A 198 -2.96 -12.03 -11.87
N ASP A 199 -3.27 -12.14 -13.16
CA ASP A 199 -2.30 -12.45 -14.21
C ASP A 199 -1.21 -11.36 -14.31
N ILE A 200 -1.60 -10.08 -14.23
CA ILE A 200 -0.64 -8.96 -14.18
C ILE A 200 0.21 -9.01 -12.91
N SER A 201 -0.39 -9.30 -11.75
CA SER A 201 0.36 -9.38 -10.49
C SER A 201 1.38 -10.50 -10.49
N LEU A 202 1.01 -11.67 -11.04
CA LEU A 202 1.92 -12.80 -11.23
C LEU A 202 3.04 -12.47 -12.24
N THR A 203 2.71 -11.82 -13.36
CA THR A 203 3.70 -11.35 -14.35
C THR A 203 4.71 -10.40 -13.70
N ARG A 204 4.23 -9.44 -12.90
CA ARG A 204 5.10 -8.51 -12.16
C ARG A 204 5.93 -9.21 -11.11
N ARG A 205 5.40 -10.24 -10.43
CA ARG A 205 6.21 -11.09 -9.53
C ARG A 205 7.34 -11.79 -10.28
N SER A 206 7.07 -12.38 -11.44
CA SER A 206 8.12 -13.01 -12.27
C SER A 206 9.19 -12.02 -12.72
N TYR A 207 8.80 -10.79 -13.04
CA TYR A 207 9.75 -9.71 -13.31
C TYR A 207 10.59 -9.35 -12.06
N LEU A 208 9.98 -9.25 -10.88
CA LEU A 208 10.70 -9.02 -9.63
C LEU A 208 11.72 -10.14 -9.31
N GLU A 209 11.36 -11.40 -9.61
CA GLU A 209 12.29 -12.53 -9.50
C GLU A 209 13.47 -12.41 -10.48
N TYR A 210 13.23 -11.91 -11.68
CA TYR A 210 14.28 -11.63 -12.66
C TYR A 210 15.24 -10.54 -12.16
N ILE A 211 14.75 -9.37 -11.75
CA ILE A 211 15.63 -8.29 -11.28
C ILE A 211 16.41 -8.70 -10.04
N TYR A 212 15.81 -9.50 -9.15
CA TYR A 212 16.51 -10.05 -7.98
C TYR A 212 17.69 -10.92 -8.42
N ARG A 213 17.46 -11.86 -9.35
CA ARG A 213 18.54 -12.71 -9.88
C ARG A 213 19.65 -11.87 -10.52
N GLU A 214 19.30 -10.91 -11.39
CA GLU A 214 20.28 -10.05 -12.04
C GLU A 214 21.07 -9.21 -11.03
N ALA A 215 20.41 -8.70 -9.99
CA ALA A 215 21.07 -7.92 -8.96
C ALA A 215 21.94 -8.74 -7.99
N THR A 216 21.84 -10.08 -8.02
CA THR A 216 22.70 -10.99 -7.25
C THR A 216 23.88 -11.58 -8.03
N LYS A 217 23.97 -11.30 -9.33
CA LYS A 217 25.15 -11.60 -10.15
C LYS A 217 26.24 -10.56 -9.90
#